data_AF-A0A939TRJ5-F1
#
_entry.id   AF-A0A939TRJ5-F1
#
_cell.length_a   1.000
_cell.length_b   1.000
_cell.length_c   1.000
_cell.angle_alpha   90.00
_cell.angle_beta   90.00
_cell.angle_gamma   90.00
#
_symmetry.space_group_name_H-M   'P 1'
#
loop_
_entity.id
_entity.type
_entity.pdbx_description
1 polymer ?
#
loop_
_entity_poly.entity_id
_entity_poly.type
_entity_poly.pdbx_seq_one_letter_code
_entity_poly.pdbx_strand_id
1 'polypeptide(L)'
;MTKFTRETALKAHRIAKRKHLRGKELGLELGVSTDDANRLFALGYKWQLIAEARLTEPEKLLIRCLAAEHLELLSAGASRSPESKLVSWRARKSEGWAAATANKRLFDERWDEKSGLYVKGLHFVHVAGNGYIWLLDAGWACADAMGLIE
;
A
#
# COMPACT_ATOMS: atom_id res chain seq x y z
N MET A 1 -26.38 -0.91 25.10
CA MET A 1 -25.95 -0.64 23.71
C MET A 1 -24.49 -1.01 23.55
N THR A 2 -24.17 -1.93 22.66
CA THR A 2 -22.78 -2.26 22.31
C THR A 2 -22.15 -1.03 21.64
N LYS A 3 -21.07 -0.47 22.21
CA LYS A 3 -20.33 0.60 21.54
C LYS A 3 -19.60 0.00 20.34
N PHE A 4 -19.97 0.44 19.15
CA PHE A 4 -19.22 0.16 17.92
C PHE A 4 -17.93 0.97 17.95
N THR A 5 -16.82 0.33 18.29
CA THR A 5 -15.49 0.93 18.25
C THR A 5 -14.70 0.34 17.09
N ARG A 6 -13.63 1.03 16.69
CA ARG A 6 -12.70 0.52 15.67
C ARG A 6 -12.16 -0.86 16.04
N GLU A 7 -11.83 -1.07 17.31
CA GLU A 7 -11.27 -2.33 17.82
C GLU A 7 -12.29 -3.48 17.76
N THR A 8 -13.54 -3.24 18.16
CA THR A 8 -14.58 -4.28 18.11
C THR A 8 -14.95 -4.63 16.67
N ALA A 9 -14.96 -3.66 15.76
CA ALA A 9 -15.18 -3.90 14.34
C ALA A 9 -14.04 -4.72 13.70
N LEU A 10 -12.77 -4.35 13.94
CA LEU A 10 -11.61 -5.10 13.46
C LEU A 10 -11.57 -6.52 14.00
N LYS A 11 -11.92 -6.71 15.29
CA LYS A 11 -12.02 -8.03 15.92
C LYS A 11 -13.09 -8.89 15.23
N ALA A 12 -14.28 -8.32 14.98
CA ALA A 12 -15.35 -9.01 14.28
C ALA A 12 -14.94 -9.44 12.87
N HIS A 13 -14.31 -8.56 12.09
CA HIS A 13 -13.80 -8.89 10.77
C HIS A 13 -12.77 -10.04 10.79
N ARG A 14 -11.83 -10.00 11.74
CA ARG A 14 -10.78 -11.02 11.88
C ARG A 14 -11.36 -12.39 12.26
N ILE A 15 -12.32 -12.43 13.17
CA ILE A 15 -13.02 -13.65 13.58
C ILE A 15 -13.80 -14.25 12.40
N ALA A 16 -14.59 -13.41 11.70
CA ALA A 16 -15.37 -13.84 10.54
C ALA A 16 -14.48 -14.43 9.44
N LYS A 17 -13.34 -13.80 9.12
CA LYS A 17 -12.38 -14.34 8.16
C LYS A 17 -11.76 -15.67 8.62
N ARG A 18 -11.31 -15.75 9.87
CA ARG A 18 -10.59 -16.92 10.40
C ARG A 18 -11.49 -18.15 10.55
N LYS A 19 -12.73 -17.95 11.00
CA LYS A 19 -13.68 -19.03 11.29
C LYS A 19 -14.72 -19.22 10.17
N HIS A 20 -14.63 -18.46 9.08
CA HIS A 20 -15.60 -18.44 7.99
C HIS A 20 -17.07 -18.18 8.41
N LEU A 21 -17.28 -17.47 9.53
CA LEU A 21 -18.61 -17.21 10.09
C LEU A 21 -19.30 -16.02 9.41
N ARG A 22 -20.62 -16.09 9.26
CA ARG A 22 -21.46 -15.01 8.72
C ARG A 22 -22.78 -14.88 9.49
N GLY A 23 -23.42 -13.71 9.39
CA GLY A 23 -24.78 -13.49 9.89
C GLY A 23 -24.97 -13.95 11.33
N LYS A 24 -25.93 -14.89 11.53
CA LYS A 24 -26.32 -15.38 12.86
C LYS A 24 -25.17 -16.05 13.61
N GLU A 25 -24.34 -16.83 12.93
CA GLU A 25 -23.24 -17.56 13.57
C GLU A 25 -22.16 -16.59 14.09
N LEU A 26 -21.89 -15.53 13.33
CA LEU A 26 -21.00 -14.45 13.77
C LEU A 26 -21.61 -13.68 14.95
N GLY A 27 -22.93 -13.46 14.95
CA GLY A 27 -23.65 -12.84 16.08
C GLY A 27 -23.52 -13.64 17.36
N LEU A 28 -23.70 -14.97 17.29
CA LEU A 28 -23.54 -15.88 18.44
C LEU A 28 -22.11 -15.85 18.98
N GLU A 29 -21.11 -15.92 18.10
CA GLU A 29 -19.69 -15.87 18.49
C GLU A 29 -19.31 -14.52 19.14
N LEU A 30 -19.91 -13.42 18.70
CA LEU A 30 -19.63 -12.08 19.21
C LEU A 30 -20.52 -11.67 20.40
N GLY A 31 -21.54 -12.47 20.74
CA GLY A 31 -22.52 -12.13 21.78
C GLY A 31 -23.39 -10.91 21.44
N VAL A 32 -23.69 -10.69 20.16
CA VAL A 32 -24.47 -9.54 19.66
C VAL A 32 -25.58 -9.98 18.70
N SER A 33 -26.49 -9.08 18.36
CA SER A 33 -27.52 -9.34 17.36
C SER A 33 -26.90 -9.63 15.98
N THR A 34 -27.63 -10.34 15.11
CA THR A 34 -27.18 -10.63 13.75
C THR A 34 -26.91 -9.35 12.95
N ASP A 35 -27.75 -8.33 13.13
CA ASP A 35 -27.60 -7.05 12.44
C ASP A 35 -26.35 -6.30 12.91
N ASP A 36 -26.08 -6.28 14.21
CA ASP A 36 -24.89 -5.66 14.77
C ASP A 36 -23.61 -6.39 14.35
N ALA A 37 -23.65 -7.73 14.28
CA ALA A 37 -22.53 -8.53 13.79
C ALA A 37 -22.20 -8.22 12.32
N ASN A 38 -23.21 -8.12 11.46
CA ASN A 38 -23.05 -7.74 10.06
C ASN A 38 -22.47 -6.32 9.92
N ARG A 39 -22.96 -5.36 10.73
CA ARG A 39 -22.43 -3.98 10.78
C ARG A 39 -20.97 -3.95 11.24
N LEU A 40 -20.62 -4.65 12.32
CA LEU A 40 -19.25 -4.74 12.83
C LEU A 40 -18.30 -5.36 11.79
N PHE A 41 -18.73 -6.41 11.10
CA PHE A 41 -17.96 -7.05 10.04
C PHE A 41 -17.68 -6.08 8.88
N ALA A 42 -18.71 -5.38 8.39
CA ALA A 42 -18.58 -4.43 7.29
C ALA A 42 -17.68 -3.24 7.67
N LEU A 43 -17.85 -2.68 8.88
CA LEU A 43 -16.99 -1.62 9.39
C LEU A 43 -15.55 -2.10 9.57
N GLY A 44 -15.35 -3.30 10.10
CA GLY A 44 -14.03 -3.89 10.30
C GLY A 44 -13.30 -4.10 8.98
N TYR A 45 -14.01 -4.55 7.95
CA TYR A 45 -13.46 -4.67 6.59
C TYR A 45 -13.01 -3.31 6.05
N LYS A 46 -13.82 -2.26 6.16
CA LYS A 46 -13.44 -0.90 5.72
C LYS A 46 -12.20 -0.38 6.47
N TRP A 47 -12.14 -0.57 7.80
CA TRP A 47 -10.97 -0.17 8.58
C TRP A 47 -9.72 -0.97 8.23
N GLN A 48 -9.87 -2.24 7.88
CA GLN A 48 -8.77 -3.07 7.39
C GLN A 48 -8.24 -2.53 6.06
N LEU A 49 -9.12 -2.19 5.11
CA LEU A 49 -8.71 -1.56 3.85
C LEU A 49 -7.96 -0.23 4.07
N ILE A 50 -8.42 0.61 5.00
CA ILE A 50 -7.72 1.85 5.37
C ILE A 50 -6.34 1.56 5.97
N ALA A 51 -6.26 0.57 6.86
CA ALA A 51 -4.99 0.18 7.48
C ALA A 51 -4.02 -0.39 6.44
N GLU A 52 -4.51 -1.19 5.49
CA GLU A 52 -3.74 -1.73 4.38
C GLU A 52 -3.32 -0.63 3.40
N ALA A 53 -4.12 0.41 3.18
CA ALA A 53 -3.74 1.54 2.34
C ALA A 53 -2.63 2.42 2.95
N ARG A 54 -2.38 2.33 4.26
CA ARG A 54 -1.34 3.12 4.93
C ARG A 54 0.04 2.72 4.44
N LEU A 55 0.82 3.68 3.98
CA LEU A 55 2.24 3.46 3.63
C LEU A 55 3.08 3.15 4.88
N THR A 56 3.95 2.16 4.74
CA THR A 56 4.99 1.82 5.72
C THR A 56 6.15 2.82 5.63
N GLU A 57 6.99 2.89 6.65
CA GLU A 57 8.16 3.79 6.63
C GLU A 57 9.14 3.52 5.47
N PRO A 58 9.46 2.25 5.11
CA PRO A 58 10.27 1.99 3.92
C PRO A 58 9.65 2.49 2.61
N GLU A 59 8.33 2.42 2.48
CA GLU A 59 7.61 2.87 1.28
C GLU A 59 7.59 4.39 1.18
N LYS A 60 7.37 5.09 2.31
CA LYS A 60 7.53 6.53 2.39
C LYS A 60 8.96 6.96 2.06
N LEU A 61 9.96 6.24 2.58
CA LEU A 61 11.36 6.50 2.28
C LEU A 61 11.64 6.33 0.78
N LEU A 62 11.10 5.28 0.16
CA LEU A 62 11.24 5.07 -1.28
C LEU A 62 10.64 6.25 -2.07
N ILE A 63 9.41 6.66 -1.77
CA ILE A 63 8.76 7.80 -2.45
C ILE A 63 9.60 9.08 -2.27
N ARG A 64 10.14 9.33 -1.06
CA ARG A 64 11.03 10.47 -0.80
C ARG A 64 12.28 10.45 -1.68
N CYS A 65 13.00 9.35 -1.68
CA CYS A 65 14.23 9.23 -2.44
C CYS A 65 13.96 9.29 -3.95
N LEU A 66 12.85 8.71 -4.40
CA LEU A 66 12.47 8.69 -5.81
C LEU A 66 12.10 10.09 -6.32
N ALA A 67 11.30 10.85 -5.55
CA ALA A 67 11.00 12.25 -5.86
C ALA A 67 12.29 13.10 -5.93
N ALA A 68 13.17 12.97 -4.94
CA ALA A 68 14.43 13.72 -4.90
C ALA A 68 15.36 13.41 -6.09
N GLU A 69 15.56 12.13 -6.42
CA GLU A 69 16.34 11.74 -7.61
C GLU A 69 15.73 12.29 -8.91
N HIS A 70 14.40 12.25 -9.02
CA HIS A 70 13.72 12.73 -10.21
C HIS A 70 13.86 14.25 -10.36
N LEU A 71 13.68 15.01 -9.28
CA LEU A 71 13.88 16.47 -9.27
C LEU A 71 15.34 16.85 -9.60
N GLU A 72 16.31 16.11 -9.07
CA GLU A 72 17.73 16.34 -9.37
C GLU A 72 18.03 16.12 -10.86
N LEU A 73 17.52 15.03 -11.46
CA LEU A 73 17.65 14.77 -12.89
C LEU A 73 17.02 15.88 -13.75
N LEU A 74 15.80 16.31 -13.40
CA LEU A 74 15.12 17.40 -14.11
C LEU A 74 15.90 18.71 -14.01
N SER A 75 16.45 19.03 -12.83
CA SER A 75 17.27 20.24 -12.61
C SER A 75 18.55 20.23 -13.46
N ALA A 76 19.08 19.04 -13.78
CA ALA A 76 20.22 18.85 -14.66
C ALA A 76 19.84 18.78 -16.16
N GLY A 77 18.57 18.98 -16.50
CA GLY A 77 18.06 18.92 -17.88
C GLY A 77 17.91 17.51 -18.45
N ALA A 78 17.95 16.47 -17.60
CA ALA A 78 17.75 15.10 -18.03
C ALA A 78 16.25 14.78 -18.19
N SER A 79 15.90 14.03 -19.25
CA SER A 79 14.52 13.58 -19.51
C SER A 79 14.28 12.11 -19.16
N ARG A 80 15.29 11.45 -18.56
CA ARG A 80 15.21 10.03 -18.17
C ARG A 80 14.64 9.87 -16.77
N SER A 81 14.02 8.73 -16.52
CA SER A 81 13.66 8.31 -15.16
C SER A 81 14.91 8.01 -14.32
N PRO A 82 14.81 8.04 -12.98
CA PRO A 82 15.85 7.54 -12.09
C PRO A 82 16.13 6.04 -12.28
N GLU A 83 17.39 5.66 -12.09
CA GLU A 83 17.78 4.25 -11.97
C GLU A 83 17.50 3.75 -10.54
N SER A 84 16.92 2.56 -10.40
CA SER A 84 16.59 1.94 -9.11
C SER A 84 17.80 1.80 -8.18
N LYS A 85 18.99 1.60 -8.76
CA LYS A 85 20.27 1.57 -8.06
C LYS A 85 20.58 2.90 -7.37
N LEU A 86 20.44 4.03 -8.07
CA LEU A 86 20.70 5.37 -7.54
C LEU A 86 19.72 5.71 -6.41
N VAL A 87 18.43 5.42 -6.62
CA VAL A 87 17.39 5.59 -5.59
C VAL A 87 17.72 4.76 -4.33
N SER A 88 18.21 3.53 -4.51
CA SER A 88 18.62 2.65 -3.40
C SER A 88 19.81 3.25 -2.63
N TRP A 89 20.78 3.81 -3.33
CA TRP A 89 21.94 4.47 -2.72
C TRP A 89 21.56 5.75 -1.99
N ARG A 90 20.67 6.57 -2.54
CA ARG A 90 20.12 7.75 -1.84
C ARG A 90 19.43 7.37 -0.54
N ALA A 91 18.72 6.25 -0.52
CA ALA A 91 18.10 5.70 0.67
C ALA A 91 19.10 5.07 1.67
N ARG A 92 20.41 5.03 1.32
CA ARG A 92 21.47 4.32 2.05
C ARG A 92 21.16 2.84 2.25
N LYS A 93 20.66 2.20 1.19
CA LYS A 93 20.29 0.77 1.16
C LYS A 93 21.10 0.01 0.12
N SER A 94 21.01 -1.32 0.18
CA SER A 94 21.63 -2.21 -0.78
C SER A 94 21.09 -1.98 -2.19
N GLU A 95 21.94 -2.23 -3.19
CA GLU A 95 21.53 -2.26 -4.59
C GLU A 95 20.33 -3.20 -4.79
N GLY A 96 19.26 -2.71 -5.41
CA GLY A 96 18.00 -3.44 -5.61
C GLY A 96 16.92 -3.20 -4.55
N TRP A 97 17.22 -2.50 -3.44
CA TRP A 97 16.23 -2.21 -2.40
C TRP A 97 15.01 -1.43 -2.93
N ALA A 98 15.21 -0.45 -3.80
CA ALA A 98 14.13 0.39 -4.32
C ALA A 98 13.12 -0.44 -5.14
N ALA A 99 13.61 -1.18 -6.14
CA ALA A 99 12.77 -2.10 -6.93
C ALA A 99 12.09 -3.16 -6.04
N ALA A 100 12.82 -3.77 -5.11
CA ALA A 100 12.25 -4.78 -4.21
C ALA A 100 11.15 -4.19 -3.30
N THR A 101 11.32 -2.95 -2.83
CA THR A 101 10.33 -2.27 -2.00
C THR A 101 9.10 -1.88 -2.81
N ALA A 102 9.29 -1.35 -4.02
CA ALA A 102 8.19 -1.04 -4.94
C ALA A 102 7.35 -2.29 -5.29
N ASN A 103 8.04 -3.38 -5.65
CA ASN A 103 7.44 -4.65 -6.05
C ASN A 103 6.70 -5.39 -4.94
N LYS A 104 6.73 -4.93 -3.68
CA LYS A 104 5.86 -5.51 -2.65
C LYS A 104 4.40 -5.18 -2.89
N ARG A 105 4.10 -3.90 -3.16
CA ARG A 105 2.73 -3.43 -3.40
C ARG A 105 2.58 -2.02 -3.97
N LEU A 106 3.65 -1.25 -4.19
CA LEU A 106 3.55 0.12 -4.71
C LEU A 106 3.46 0.18 -6.24
N PHE A 107 3.75 -0.94 -6.90
CA PHE A 107 3.68 -1.09 -8.35
C PHE A 107 2.29 -0.75 -8.90
N ASP A 108 2.22 -0.44 -10.19
CA ASP A 108 0.97 -0.32 -10.95
C ASP A 108 0.35 -1.69 -11.21
N GLU A 109 0.99 -2.46 -12.08
CA GLU A 109 0.56 -3.79 -12.48
C GLU A 109 1.76 -4.68 -12.74
N ARG A 110 1.60 -5.97 -12.46
CA ARG A 110 2.58 -6.97 -12.88
C ARG A 110 1.90 -8.31 -13.10
N TRP A 111 2.55 -9.15 -13.90
CA TRP A 111 2.19 -10.55 -13.97
C TRP A 111 2.58 -11.25 -12.67
N ASP A 112 1.64 -11.94 -12.02
CA ASP A 112 1.93 -12.88 -10.94
C ASP A 112 1.91 -14.31 -11.49
N GLU A 113 3.10 -14.91 -11.56
CA GLU A 113 3.28 -16.28 -12.08
C GLU A 113 2.49 -17.32 -11.28
N LYS A 114 2.29 -17.08 -9.97
CA LYS A 114 1.58 -18.03 -9.11
C LYS A 114 0.09 -18.09 -9.41
N SER A 115 -0.52 -16.93 -9.67
CA SER A 115 -1.95 -16.86 -10.02
C SER A 115 -2.20 -16.95 -11.52
N GLY A 116 -1.18 -16.78 -12.36
CA GLY A 116 -1.34 -16.70 -13.82
C GLY A 116 -2.18 -15.51 -14.26
N LEU A 117 -2.11 -14.40 -13.52
CA LEU A 117 -2.95 -13.21 -13.73
C LEU A 117 -2.13 -11.94 -13.50
N TYR A 118 -2.56 -10.85 -14.13
CA TYR A 118 -2.09 -9.52 -13.77
C TYR A 118 -2.68 -9.10 -12.43
N VAL A 119 -1.80 -8.74 -11.49
CA VAL A 119 -2.16 -8.19 -10.20
C VAL A 119 -1.88 -6.70 -10.18
N LYS A 120 -2.78 -5.94 -9.53
CA LYS A 120 -2.63 -4.50 -9.35
C LYS A 120 -2.05 -4.19 -7.97
N GLY A 121 -1.09 -3.27 -7.94
CA GLY A 121 -0.60 -2.71 -6.69
C GLY A 121 -1.35 -1.42 -6.34
N LEU A 122 -0.72 -0.59 -5.53
CA LEU A 122 -1.26 0.70 -5.10
C LEU A 122 -1.02 1.82 -6.13
N HIS A 123 -0.33 1.55 -7.23
CA HIS A 123 -0.17 2.48 -8.35
C HIS A 123 0.61 3.77 -8.00
N PHE A 124 1.59 3.67 -7.08
CA PHE A 124 2.46 4.81 -6.73
C PHE A 124 3.71 4.86 -7.60
N VAL A 125 4.21 3.70 -8.03
CA VAL A 125 5.53 3.56 -8.65
C VAL A 125 5.42 2.62 -9.83
N HIS A 126 6.13 2.92 -10.91
CA HIS A 126 6.39 1.94 -11.97
C HIS A 126 7.85 1.48 -11.90
N VAL A 127 8.07 0.16 -12.01
CA VAL A 127 9.41 -0.46 -12.05
C VAL A 127 9.60 -1.08 -13.43
N ALA A 128 10.44 -0.45 -14.26
CA ALA A 128 10.72 -0.95 -15.58
C ALA A 128 11.72 -2.12 -15.56
N GLY A 129 11.58 -3.03 -16.53
CA GLY A 129 12.45 -4.21 -16.68
C GLY A 129 13.92 -3.90 -16.99
N ASN A 130 14.23 -2.66 -17.36
CA ASN A 130 15.59 -2.18 -17.68
C ASN A 130 16.30 -1.51 -16.48
N GLY A 131 15.75 -1.61 -15.27
CA GLY A 131 16.36 -1.07 -14.04
C GLY A 131 15.96 0.36 -13.68
N TYR A 132 15.11 1.00 -14.48
CA TYR A 132 14.57 2.32 -14.22
C TYR A 132 13.29 2.26 -13.39
N ILE A 133 13.01 3.33 -12.64
CA ILE A 133 11.88 3.43 -11.71
C ILE A 133 11.39 4.87 -11.65
N TRP A 134 10.07 5.08 -11.58
CA TRP A 134 9.49 6.43 -11.49
C TRP A 134 8.18 6.45 -10.71
N LEU A 135 7.84 7.64 -10.21
CA LEU A 135 6.55 7.90 -9.58
C LEU A 135 5.47 8.01 -10.66
N LEU A 136 4.33 7.41 -10.40
CA LEU A 136 3.08 7.64 -11.13
C LEU A 136 2.31 8.79 -10.47
N ASP A 137 1.16 9.17 -11.03
CA ASP A 137 0.35 10.30 -10.53
C ASP A 137 0.04 10.20 -9.03
N ALA A 138 -0.34 9.01 -8.53
CA ALA A 138 -0.58 8.80 -7.10
C ALA A 138 0.70 8.88 -6.27
N GLY A 139 1.84 8.48 -6.84
CA GLY A 139 3.16 8.64 -6.25
C GLY A 139 3.55 10.11 -6.08
N TRP A 140 3.36 10.90 -7.13
CA TRP A 140 3.61 12.33 -7.12
C TRP A 140 2.69 13.07 -6.17
N ALA A 141 1.39 12.79 -6.20
CA ALA A 141 0.43 13.37 -5.26
C ALA A 141 0.78 13.06 -3.80
N CYS A 142 1.30 11.87 -3.53
CA CYS A 142 1.77 11.50 -2.20
C CYS A 142 3.06 12.24 -1.82
N ALA A 143 4.00 12.41 -2.75
CA ALA A 143 5.23 13.15 -2.50
C ALA A 143 4.93 14.63 -2.21
N ASP A 144 4.01 15.24 -2.95
CA ASP A 144 3.47 16.57 -2.71
C ASP A 144 2.83 16.68 -1.32
N ALA A 145 1.93 15.76 -0.97
CA ALA A 145 1.30 15.71 0.36
C ALA A 145 2.30 15.49 1.52
N MET A 146 3.50 15.01 1.24
CA MET A 146 4.59 14.86 2.20
C MET A 146 5.47 16.10 2.32
N GLY A 147 5.22 17.16 1.53
CA GLY A 147 5.99 18.40 1.49
C GLY A 147 7.35 18.24 0.83
N LEU A 148 7.45 17.39 -0.20
CA LEU A 148 8.70 17.08 -0.90
C LEU A 148 8.86 17.80 -2.23
N ILE A 149 7.81 18.49 -2.67
CA ILE A 149 7.71 19.19 -3.94
C ILE A 149 7.19 20.58 -3.58
N GLU A 150 7.84 21.61 -4.13
CA GLU A 150 7.49 23.03 -3.94
C GLU A 150 6.91 23.61 -5.22
#